data_AF-A0A0C3EH93-F1
#
_entry.id   AF-A0A0C3EH93-F1
#
_cell.length_a   1.000
_cell.length_b   1.000
_cell.length_c   1.000
_cell.angle_alpha   90.00
_cell.angle_beta   90.00
_cell.angle_gamma   90.00
#
_symmetry.space_group_name_H-M   'P 1'
#
loop_
_entity.id
_entity.type
_entity.pdbx_description
1 polymer ?
#
loop_
_entity_poly.entity_id
_entity_poly.type
_entity_poly.pdbx_seq_one_letter_code
_entity_poly.pdbx_strand_id
1 'polypeptide(L)' 'FPPSPPSEILQETIARGWCKDTSPDAFMEGGCAVCGQLTAVTHLSELSKSGCDLDILVRE' A
#
# COMPACT_ATOMS: atom_id res chain seq x y z
N PHE A 1 23.93 3.12 -31.19
CA PHE A 1 23.29 3.35 -29.87
C PHE A 1 21.81 3.54 -30.13
N PRO A 2 20.98 2.58 -29.68
CA PRO A 2 20.77 2.28 -28.27
C PRO A 2 21.54 1.04 -27.78
N PRO A 3 21.59 0.78 -26.46
CA PRO A 3 21.99 -0.54 -25.95
C PRO A 3 21.10 -1.63 -26.53
N SER A 4 21.62 -2.87 -26.56
CA SER A 4 20.82 -4.03 -26.92
C SER A 4 19.61 -4.15 -25.97
N PRO A 5 18.44 -4.61 -26.47
CA PRO A 5 17.29 -4.87 -25.61
C PRO A 5 17.63 -5.85 -24.47
N PRO A 6 16.97 -5.74 -23.31
CA PRO A 6 17.10 -6.71 -22.24
C PRO A 6 16.64 -8.10 -22.69
N SER A 7 17.22 -9.16 -22.11
CA SER A 7 16.76 -10.54 -22.36
C SER A 7 15.31 -10.72 -21.92
N GLU A 8 14.61 -11.68 -22.53
CA GLU A 8 13.23 -12.01 -22.17
C GLU A 8 13.09 -12.34 -20.68
N ILE A 9 14.05 -13.09 -20.14
CA ILE A 9 14.12 -13.43 -18.71
C ILE A 9 14.19 -12.17 -17.83
N LEU A 10 15.03 -11.20 -18.22
CA LEU A 10 15.15 -9.96 -17.45
C LEU A 10 13.87 -9.12 -17.54
N GLN A 11 13.25 -9.04 -18.71
CA GLN A 11 11.97 -8.36 -18.89
C GLN A 11 10.87 -8.97 -18.02
N GLU A 12 10.75 -10.30 -18.03
CA GLU A 12 9.81 -11.03 -17.18
C GLU A 12 10.09 -10.78 -15.69
N THR A 13 11.36 -10.81 -15.29
CA THR A 13 11.78 -10.59 -13.91
C THR A 13 11.40 -9.20 -13.42
N ILE A 14 11.62 -8.17 -14.24
CA ILE A 14 11.21 -6.79 -13.95
C ILE A 14 9.69 -6.71 -13.80
N ALA A 15 8.94 -7.29 -14.73
CA ALA A 15 7.48 -7.27 -14.68
C ALA A 15 6.93 -7.97 -13.43
N ARG A 16 7.46 -9.13 -13.08
CA ARG A 16 7.06 -9.87 -11.87
C ARG A 16 7.42 -9.12 -10.59
N GLY A 17 8.62 -8.54 -10.54
CA GLY A 17 9.07 -7.71 -9.43
C GLY A 17 8.13 -6.52 -9.22
N TRP A 18 7.83 -5.79 -10.29
CA TRP A 18 6.88 -4.69 -10.27
C TRP A 18 5.52 -5.12 -9.70
N CYS A 19 4.91 -6.17 -10.26
CA CYS A 19 3.61 -6.65 -9.78
C CYS A 19 3.61 -7.06 -8.30
N LYS A 20 4.72 -7.60 -7.80
CA LYS A 20 4.88 -7.95 -6.38
C LYS A 20 4.95 -6.71 -5.51
N ASP A 21 5.80 -5.75 -5.89
CA ASP A 21 6.07 -4.55 -5.10
C ASP A 21 4.90 -3.56 -5.15
N THR A 22 4.10 -3.58 -6.21
CA THR A 22 2.86 -2.79 -6.32
C THR A 22 1.61 -3.58 -5.94
N SER A 23 1.75 -4.76 -5.33
CA SER A 23 0.59 -5.48 -4.80
C SER A 23 -0.10 -4.64 -3.72
N PRO A 24 -1.44 -4.72 -3.57
CA PRO A 24 -2.15 -3.88 -2.61
C PRO A 24 -1.61 -3.99 -1.18
N ASP A 25 -1.19 -5.18 -0.76
CA ASP A 25 -0.64 -5.45 0.58
C ASP A 25 0.75 -4.82 0.80
N ALA A 26 1.51 -4.62 -0.28
CA ALA A 26 2.86 -4.05 -0.23
C ALA A 26 2.86 -2.53 -0.46
N PHE A 27 1.87 -1.99 -1.16
CA PHE A 27 1.86 -0.60 -1.64
C PHE A 27 0.76 0.28 -1.05
N MET A 28 -0.40 -0.27 -0.68
CA MET A 28 -1.48 0.58 -0.15
C MET A 28 -1.15 1.08 1.25
N GLU A 29 -1.31 2.38 1.44
CA GLU A 29 -1.12 3.05 2.71
C GLU A 29 -2.40 3.76 3.14
N GLY A 30 -2.59 3.83 4.46
CA GLY A 30 -3.66 4.58 5.09
C GLY A 30 -3.10 5.53 6.15
N GLY A 31 -3.86 6.57 6.49
CA GLY A 31 -3.53 7.44 7.62
C GLY A 31 -3.96 6.79 8.94
N CYS A 32 -3.07 6.78 9.93
CA CYS A 32 -3.45 6.40 11.29
C CYS A 32 -4.44 7.43 11.86
N ALA A 33 -5.59 6.98 12.37
CA ALA A 33 -6.61 7.86 12.93
C ALA A 33 -6.14 8.65 14.18
N VAL A 34 -5.11 8.16 14.87
CA VAL A 34 -4.59 8.78 16.11
C VAL A 34 -3.53 9.84 15.80
N CYS A 35 -2.51 9.50 15.02
CA CYS A 35 -1.36 10.37 14.77
C CYS A 35 -1.31 10.97 13.36
N GLY A 36 -2.18 10.54 12.45
CA GLY A 36 -2.21 11.00 11.05
C GLY A 36 -1.05 10.50 10.18
N GLN A 37 -0.13 9.70 10.73
CA GLN A 37 1.00 9.18 9.96
C GLN A 37 0.52 8.21 8.88
N LEU A 38 1.06 8.36 7.68
CA LEU A 38 0.84 7.43 6.57
C LEU A 38 1.60 6.13 6.88
N THR A 39 0.92 4.99 6.76
CA THR A 39 1.46 3.67 7.11
C THR A 39 0.83 2.61 6.23
N ALA A 40 1.58 1.56 5.90
CA ALA A 40 1.07 0.41 5.16
C ALA A 40 -0.22 -0.13 5.80
N VAL A 41 -1.25 -0.37 4.99
CA VAL A 41 -2.57 -0.83 5.47
C VAL A 41 -2.46 -2.14 6.24
N THR A 42 -1.50 -3.00 5.88
CA THR A 42 -1.19 -4.26 6.57
C THR A 42 -0.69 -4.09 8.01
N HIS A 43 -0.22 -2.89 8.38
CA HIS A 43 0.18 -2.55 9.74
C HIS A 43 -0.88 -1.76 10.51
N LEU A 44 -2.01 -1.43 9.87
CA LEU A 44 -3.12 -0.72 10.50
C LEU A 44 -4.19 -1.69 11.01
N SER A 45 -4.89 -1.28 12.05
CA SER A 45 -6.11 -1.95 12.51
C SER A 45 -7.32 -1.15 12.07
N GLU A 46 -8.40 -1.84 11.70
CA GLU A 46 -9.67 -1.17 11.38
C GLU A 46 -10.19 -0.42 12.60
N LEU A 47 -10.44 0.88 12.42
CA LEU A 47 -10.93 1.75 13.50
C LEU A 47 -12.30 1.30 14.02
N SER A 48 -13.16 0.77 13.14
CA SER A 48 -14.47 0.19 13.54
C SER A 48 -14.35 -0.97 14.54
N LYS A 49 -13.18 -1.61 14.64
CA LYS A 49 -12.91 -2.72 15.57
C LYS A 49 -12.29 -2.24 16.90
N SER A 50 -12.00 -0.95 17.08
CA SER A 50 -11.33 -0.44 18.29
C SER A 50 -12.24 -0.38 19.52
N GLY A 51 -13.54 -0.64 19.37
CA GLY A 51 -14.52 -0.57 20.47
C GLY A 51 -14.79 0.85 20.97
N CYS A 52 -14.46 1.87 20.16
CA CYS A 52 -14.69 3.27 20.49
C CYS A 52 -15.94 3.79 19.77
N ASP A 53 -16.61 4.77 20.38
CA ASP A 53 -17.66 5.55 19.72
C ASP A 53 -17.02 6.46 18.67
N LEU A 54 -17.37 6.23 17.39
CA LEU A 54 -16.86 6.99 16.25
C LEU A 54 -17.82 8.09 15.79
N ASP A 55 -19.04 8.14 16.34
CA ASP A 55 -20.04 9.13 15.94
C ASP A 55 -19.59 10.56 16.28
N ILE A 56 -18.71 10.71 17.28
CA ILE A 56 -18.06 11.98 17.64
C ILE A 56 -17.22 12.59 16.50
N LEU A 57 -16.87 11.82 15.47
CA LEU A 57 -16.09 12.28 14.31
C LEU A 57 -16.97 12.74 13.14
N VAL A 58 -18.28 12.49 13.18
CA VAL A 58 -19.22 12.92 12.14
C VAL A 58 -19.47 14.43 12.28
N ARG A 59 -19.26 15.19 11.20
CA ARG A 59 -19.62 16.62 11.14
C ARG A 59 -21.01 16.75 10.52
N GLU A 60 -21.87 17.57 11.15
CA GLU A 60 -23.19 17.96 10.62
C GLU A 60 -23.14 18.60 9.24
#